data_AF-A0A940VER9-F1
#
_entry.id   AF-A0A940VER9-F1
#
_cell.length_a   1.000
_cell.length_b   1.000
_cell.length_c   1.000
_cell.angle_alpha   90.00
_cell.angle_beta   90.00
_cell.angle_gamma   90.00
#
_symmetry.space_group_name_H-M   'P 1'
#
loop_
_entity.id
_entity.type
_entity.pdbx_description
1 polymer ?
#
loop_
_entity_poly.entity_id
_entity_poly.type
_entity_poly.pdbx_seq_one_letter_code
_entity_poly.pdbx_strand_id
1 'polypeptide(L)'
;SVDPVIANYGYEDGSGFYYITIDGDICARCTDHACVTACPQGVYLIEMDDYDDLVATVSEAARKRLRELCSPCKGQNGGGGTGHKLPCTTACVAGALRHSW
;
A
#
# COMPACT_ATOMS: atom_id res chain seq x y z
N SER A 1 22.89 -9.78 8.41
CA SER A 1 21.51 -10.05 8.03
C SER A 1 20.67 -8.99 8.69
N VAL A 2 20.35 -7.92 7.97
CA VAL A 2 19.31 -6.97 8.39
C VAL A 2 18.00 -7.59 7.91
N ASP A 3 17.11 -7.88 8.86
CA ASP A 3 15.77 -8.36 8.53
C ASP A 3 15.01 -7.22 7.83
N PRO A 4 14.25 -7.51 6.77
CA PRO A 4 13.58 -6.48 5.99
C PRO A 4 12.56 -5.70 6.83
N VAL A 5 12.51 -4.38 6.66
CA VAL A 5 11.54 -3.52 7.34
C VAL A 5 10.16 -3.71 6.68
N ILE A 6 9.36 -4.65 7.20
CA ILE A 6 8.01 -4.91 6.70
C ILE A 6 6.96 -4.17 7.53
N ALA A 7 6.31 -3.18 6.93
CA ALA A 7 5.20 -2.45 7.53
C ALA A 7 3.85 -3.04 7.09
N ASN A 8 2.95 -3.26 8.05
CA ASN A 8 1.59 -3.73 7.80
C ASN A 8 0.56 -2.74 8.34
N TYR A 9 -0.32 -2.27 7.45
CA TYR A 9 -1.37 -1.31 7.77
C TYR A 9 -2.72 -1.94 7.46
N GLY A 10 -3.63 -1.94 8.44
CA GLY A 10 -4.95 -2.46 8.19
C GLY A 10 -5.71 -2.89 9.43
N TYR A 11 -6.79 -3.61 9.18
CA TYR A 11 -7.69 -4.14 10.19
C TYR A 11 -8.43 -5.36 9.66
N GLU A 12 -8.96 -6.13 10.59
CA GLU A 12 -9.91 -7.20 10.33
C GLU A 12 -11.13 -6.98 11.22
N ASP A 13 -12.31 -7.08 10.62
CA ASP A 13 -13.58 -6.97 11.33
C ASP A 13 -14.64 -7.90 10.69
N GLY A 14 -15.88 -7.81 11.15
CA GLY A 14 -16.98 -8.63 10.62
C GLY A 14 -17.27 -8.43 9.12
N SER A 15 -16.64 -7.46 8.46
CA SER A 15 -16.72 -7.23 7.02
C SER A 15 -15.53 -7.76 6.21
N GLY A 16 -14.57 -8.42 6.87
CA GLY A 16 -13.39 -9.04 6.25
C GLY A 16 -12.08 -8.46 6.77
N PHE A 17 -10.99 -8.82 6.11
CA PHE A 17 -9.65 -8.28 6.36
C PHE A 17 -9.28 -7.27 5.29
N TYR A 18 -8.55 -6.22 5.67
CA TYR A 18 -8.12 -5.16 4.77
C TYR A 18 -6.72 -4.73 5.18
N TYR A 19 -5.70 -5.28 4.52
CA TYR A 19 -4.31 -5.02 4.84
C TYR A 19 -3.53 -4.52 3.62
N ILE A 20 -2.62 -3.59 3.86
CA ILE A 20 -1.57 -3.15 2.94
C ILE A 20 -0.24 -3.50 3.60
N THR A 21 0.62 -4.19 2.86
CA THR A 21 1.99 -4.49 3.26
C THR A 21 2.94 -3.67 2.40
N ILE A 22 3.92 -3.04 3.01
CA ILE A 22 5.00 -2.33 2.34
C ILE A 22 6.33 -2.88 2.84
N ASP A 23 7.15 -3.38 1.92
CA ASP A 23 8.54 -3.70 2.16
C ASP A 23 9.37 -2.42 2.05
N GLY A 24 9.79 -1.88 3.20
CA GLY A 24 10.54 -0.63 3.33
C GLY A 24 11.89 -0.68 2.63
N ASP A 25 12.64 -1.77 2.76
CA ASP A 25 13.95 -1.96 2.11
C ASP A 25 13.86 -1.93 0.59
N ILE A 26 12.78 -2.50 0.02
CA ILE A 26 12.52 -2.44 -1.42
C ILE A 26 11.99 -1.06 -1.80
N CYS A 27 11.12 -0.46 -0.96
CA CYS A 27 10.54 0.85 -1.22
C CYS A 27 11.59 1.96 -1.23
N ALA A 28 12.54 1.95 -0.30
CA ALA A 28 13.61 2.94 -0.17
C ALA A 28 14.46 3.05 -1.45
N ARG A 29 14.53 1.97 -2.24
CA ARG A 29 15.25 1.94 -3.52
C ARG A 29 14.45 2.54 -4.68
N CYS A 30 13.17 2.84 -4.47
CA CYS A 30 12.28 3.42 -5.48
C CYS A 30 12.41 4.94 -5.43
N THR A 31 13.07 5.56 -6.42
CA THR A 31 13.18 7.03 -6.46
C THR A 31 11.86 7.71 -6.81
N ASP A 32 10.97 7.01 -7.51
CA ASP A 32 9.81 7.63 -8.16
C ASP A 32 8.59 7.72 -7.23
N HIS A 33 8.43 6.73 -6.33
CA HIS A 33 7.31 6.69 -5.39
C HIS A 33 5.91 6.94 -6.01
N ALA A 34 5.73 6.55 -7.29
CA ALA A 34 4.55 6.87 -8.08
C ALA A 34 3.24 6.28 -7.51
N CYS A 35 3.31 5.34 -6.56
CA CYS A 35 2.15 4.85 -5.83
C CYS A 35 1.38 5.96 -5.08
N VAL A 36 2.06 7.03 -4.65
CA VAL A 36 1.46 8.18 -3.98
C VAL A 36 0.52 8.92 -4.93
N THR A 37 1.01 9.31 -6.11
CA THR A 37 0.22 10.05 -7.11
C THR A 37 -0.77 9.16 -7.86
N ALA A 38 -0.46 7.87 -8.03
CA ALA A 38 -1.33 6.92 -8.71
C ALA A 38 -2.54 6.50 -7.86
N CYS A 39 -2.51 6.71 -6.55
CA CYS A 39 -3.64 6.38 -5.68
C CYS A 39 -4.69 7.51 -5.74
N PRO A 40 -5.86 7.31 -6.37
CA PRO A 40 -6.86 8.36 -6.51
C PRO A 40 -7.54 8.75 -5.19
N GLN A 41 -7.25 8.03 -4.11
CA GLN A 41 -7.86 8.22 -2.78
C GLN A 41 -6.86 8.74 -1.74
N GLY A 42 -5.62 9.05 -2.16
CA GLY A 42 -4.61 9.65 -1.27
C GLY A 42 -4.26 8.77 -0.07
N VAL A 43 -4.24 7.44 -0.22
CA VAL A 43 -3.97 6.50 0.88
C VAL A 43 -2.52 6.60 1.35
N TYR A 44 -1.60 6.89 0.42
CA TYR A 44 -0.16 6.85 0.64
C TYR A 44 0.44 8.25 0.78
N LEU A 45 1.51 8.35 1.54
CA LEU A 45 2.41 9.50 1.62
C LEU A 45 3.86 9.00 1.81
N ILE A 46 4.84 9.90 1.67
CA ILE A 46 6.25 9.57 1.90
C ILE A 46 6.67 10.08 3.27
N GLU A 47 7.28 9.19 4.06
CA GLU A 47 7.89 9.52 5.35
C GLU A 47 9.35 9.06 5.35
N MET A 48 10.12 9.66 6.24
CA MET A 48 11.45 9.19 6.59
C MET A 48 11.30 8.12 7.67
N ASP A 49 11.92 6.97 7.49
CA ASP A 49 11.94 5.91 8.49
C ASP A 49 13.08 6.10 9.52
N ASP A 50 13.24 5.14 10.44
CA ASP A 50 14.26 5.18 11.49
C ASP A 50 15.71 5.03 10.96
N TYR A 51 15.88 4.74 9.66
CA TYR A 51 17.16 4.58 8.97
C TYR A 51 17.47 5.74 8.02
N ASP A 52 16.73 6.85 8.13
CA ASP A 52 16.82 8.04 7.26
C ASP A 52 16.44 7.77 5.79
N ASP A 53 15.77 6.65 5.49
CA ASP A 53 15.30 6.32 4.15
C ASP A 53 13.89 6.89 3.88
N LEU A 54 13.65 7.37 2.66
CA LEU A 54 12.33 7.82 2.23
C LEU A 54 11.51 6.63 1.72
N VAL A 55 10.41 6.33 2.40
CA VAL A 55 9.54 5.19 2.08
C VAL A 55 8.07 5.61 2.00
N ALA A 56 7.29 4.89 1.22
CA ALA A 56 5.84 5.04 1.22
C ALA A 56 5.23 4.44 2.49
N THR A 57 4.33 5.18 3.13
CA THR A 57 3.52 4.72 4.27
C THR A 57 2.04 4.89 3.98
N VAL A 58 1.18 4.23 4.75
CA VAL A 58 -0.27 4.47 4.71
C VAL A 58 -0.61 5.52 5.74
N SER A 59 -1.31 6.58 5.33
CA SER A 59 -1.68 7.65 6.25
C SER A 59 -2.51 7.14 7.43
N GLU A 60 -2.30 7.71 8.62
CA GLU A 60 -3.07 7.37 9.82
C GLU A 60 -4.58 7.61 9.64
N ALA A 61 -4.97 8.59 8.82
CA ALA A 61 -6.36 8.84 8.47
C ALA A 61 -6.96 7.73 7.57
N ALA A 62 -6.15 7.06 6.76
CA ALA A 62 -6.58 6.04 5.82
C ALA A 62 -6.57 4.62 6.41
N ARG A 63 -5.65 4.30 7.33
CA ARG A 63 -5.41 2.90 7.78
C ARG A 63 -6.64 2.19 8.36
N LYS A 64 -7.59 2.92 8.95
CA LYS A 64 -8.86 2.37 9.51
C LYS A 64 -10.03 2.38 8.52
N ARG A 65 -9.81 2.89 7.31
CA ARG A 65 -10.82 3.10 6.26
C ARG A 65 -10.46 2.39 4.95
N LEU A 66 -9.48 1.48 4.96
CA LEU A 66 -8.98 0.82 3.76
C LEU A 66 -10.07 0.11 2.96
N ARG A 67 -11.08 -0.50 3.60
CA ARG A 67 -12.23 -1.04 2.88
C ARG A 67 -12.90 0.02 2.02
N GLU A 68 -13.26 1.16 2.62
CA GLU A 68 -13.96 2.25 1.95
C GLU A 68 -13.08 2.86 0.85
N LEU A 69 -11.84 3.22 1.19
CA LEU A 69 -10.92 3.94 0.30
C LEU A 69 -10.40 3.05 -0.84
N CYS A 70 -10.16 1.76 -0.61
CA CYS A 70 -9.63 0.89 -1.66
C CYS A 70 -10.73 0.21 -2.48
N SER A 71 -11.99 0.19 -2.01
CA SER A 71 -13.12 -0.41 -2.73
C SER A 71 -13.33 0.14 -4.15
N PRO A 72 -13.20 1.45 -4.42
CA PRO A 72 -13.30 1.96 -5.80
C PRO A 72 -12.25 1.34 -6.72
N CYS A 73 -10.99 1.22 -6.26
CA CYS A 73 -9.92 0.61 -7.05
C CYS A 73 -10.09 -0.91 -7.15
N LYS A 74 -10.59 -1.57 -6.10
CA LYS A 74 -10.92 -3.02 -6.14
C LYS A 74 -12.07 -3.29 -7.12
N GLY A 75 -13.18 -2.56 -6.99
CA GLY A 75 -14.40 -2.73 -7.77
C GLY A 75 -14.27 -2.34 -9.24
N GLN A 76 -13.56 -1.25 -9.55
CA GLN A 76 -13.23 -0.88 -10.94
C GLN A 76 -12.30 -1.88 -11.62
N ASN A 77 -11.56 -2.67 -10.84
CA ASN A 77 -10.64 -3.70 -11.34
C ASN A 77 -11.15 -5.14 -11.10
N GLY A 78 -12.43 -5.33 -10.76
CA GLY A 78 -13.09 -6.64 -10.69
C GLY A 78 -13.29 -7.22 -9.27
N GLY A 79 -14.48 -7.77 -9.02
CA GLY A 79 -14.95 -8.25 -7.71
C GLY A 79 -14.70 -9.72 -7.36
N GLY A 80 -13.76 -10.43 -8.02
CA GLY A 80 -13.56 -11.84 -7.71
C GLY A 80 -12.33 -12.48 -8.36
N GLY A 81 -11.48 -13.06 -7.52
CA GLY A 81 -10.66 -14.23 -7.84
C GLY A 81 -9.46 -14.09 -8.78
N THR A 82 -9.27 -12.99 -9.49
CA THR A 82 -8.13 -12.83 -10.41
C THR A 82 -7.37 -11.54 -10.12
N GLY A 83 -6.06 -11.66 -9.88
CA GLY A 83 -5.17 -10.59 -9.44
C GLY A 83 -5.01 -9.45 -10.45
N HIS A 84 -6.00 -8.57 -10.54
CA HIS A 84 -5.87 -7.32 -11.27
C HIS A 84 -5.08 -6.31 -10.46
N LYS A 85 -4.15 -5.64 -11.16
CA LYS A 85 -3.22 -4.69 -10.56
C LYS A 85 -3.96 -3.39 -10.23
N LEU A 86 -3.97 -3.01 -8.95
CA LEU A 86 -4.44 -1.71 -8.52
C LEU A 86 -3.56 -0.60 -9.12
N PRO A 87 -4.05 0.65 -9.25
CA PRO A 87 -3.21 1.76 -9.67
C PRO A 87 -1.93 1.90 -8.83
N CYS A 88 -2.05 1.77 -7.50
CA CYS A 88 -0.90 1.87 -6.60
C CYS A 88 0.07 0.69 -6.72
N THR A 89 -0.40 -0.55 -6.86
CA THR A 89 0.47 -1.72 -7.05
C THR A 89 1.10 -1.74 -8.45
N THR A 90 0.42 -1.19 -9.46
CA THR A 90 0.96 -1.02 -10.81
C THR A 90 2.06 0.04 -10.86
N ALA A 91 1.85 1.15 -10.16
CA ALA A 91 2.81 2.25 -10.10
C ALA A 91 4.01 1.96 -9.18
N CYS A 92 3.90 0.98 -8.29
CA CYS A 92 5.01 0.51 -7.47
C CYS A 92 5.95 -0.40 -8.30
N VAL A 93 6.78 0.22 -9.15
CA VAL A 93 7.71 -0.50 -10.04
C VAL A 93 8.74 -1.36 -9.30
N ALA A 94 9.09 -0.97 -8.06
CA ALA A 94 9.98 -1.74 -7.20
C ALA A 94 9.32 -3.02 -6.64
N GLY A 95 7.98 -3.11 -6.64
CA GLY A 95 7.24 -4.27 -6.14
C GLY A 95 7.14 -4.34 -4.61
N ALA A 96 7.38 -3.24 -3.90
CA ALA A 96 7.34 -3.18 -2.43
C ALA A 96 5.91 -3.26 -1.84
N LEU A 97 4.89 -2.89 -2.62
CA LEU A 97 3.54 -2.64 -2.13
C LEU A 97 2.59 -3.77 -2.52
N ARG A 98 1.93 -4.37 -1.52
CA ARG A 98 0.90 -5.40 -1.71
C ARG A 98 -0.34 -5.09 -0.89
N HIS A 99 -1.49 -5.56 -1.35
CA HIS A 99 -2.72 -5.59 -0.57
C HIS A 99 -3.19 -7.03 -0.33
N SER A 100 -3.92 -7.21 0.76
CA SER A 100 -4.64 -8.44 1.13
C SER A 100 -6.05 -8.06 1.59
N TRP A 101 -7.08 -8.68 1.01
CA TRP A 101 -8.51 -8.47 1.33
C TRP A 101 -9.38 -9.67 0.98
#